data_AF-W1YI84-F1
#
_entry.id   AF-W1YI84-F1
#
_cell.length_a   1.000
_cell.length_b   1.000
_cell.length_c   1.000
_cell.angle_alpha   90.00
_cell.angle_beta   90.00
_cell.angle_gamma   90.00
#
_symmetry.space_group_name_H-M   'P 1'
#
loop_
_entity.id
_entity.type
_entity.pdbx_description
1 polymer ?
#
loop_
_entity_poly.entity_id
_entity_poly.type
_entity_poly.pdbx_seq_one_letter_code
_entity_poly.pdbx_strand_id
1 'polypeptide(L)'
;TLYELMLRAGEAAFQVCRSAYPDARHWLVLCGHGNNGGDGYVVARLAKAVGIEVTLLTQESDKPLPEEAALAREAWLNAGGEIHASNIVWPETIVSMIITYI
;
A
#
# COMPACT_ATOMS: atom_id res chain seq x y z
N THR A 1 7.50 -7.14 17.41
CA THR A 1 6.22 -6.44 17.68
C THR A 1 5.21 -6.77 16.58
N LEU A 2 3.94 -6.41 16.73
CA LEU A 2 2.96 -6.55 15.63
C LEU A 2 3.37 -5.71 14.40
N TYR A 3 3.96 -4.54 14.62
CA TYR A 3 4.48 -3.70 13.55
C TYR A 3 5.61 -4.38 12.76
N GLU A 4 6.54 -5.08 13.43
CA GLU A 4 7.58 -5.84 12.73
C GLU A 4 7.03 -6.99 11.88
N LEU A 5 5.93 -7.62 12.31
CA LEU A 5 5.26 -8.65 11.51
C LEU A 5 4.61 -8.03 10.26
N MET A 6 3.96 -6.89 10.39
CA MET A 6 3.41 -6.12 9.27
C MET A 6 4.49 -5.71 8.26
N LEU A 7 5.65 -5.23 8.75
CA LEU A 7 6.77 -4.91 7.87
C LEU A 7 7.23 -6.12 7.05
N ARG A 8 7.34 -7.29 7.69
CA ARG A 8 7.73 -8.54 7.01
C ARG A 8 6.65 -9.03 6.03
N ALA A 9 5.37 -8.94 6.41
CA ALA A 9 4.25 -9.33 5.56
C ALA A 9 4.17 -8.43 4.31
N GLY A 10 4.26 -7.11 4.49
CA GLY A 10 4.31 -6.14 3.40
C GLY A 10 5.54 -6.32 2.50
N GLU A 11 6.71 -6.60 3.07
CA GLU A 11 7.91 -6.90 2.27
C GLU A 11 7.74 -8.18 1.44
N ALA A 12 7.23 -9.26 2.04
CA ALA A 12 6.97 -10.50 1.32
C ALA A 12 5.97 -10.28 0.17
N ALA A 13 4.89 -9.54 0.43
CA ALA A 13 3.91 -9.17 -0.58
C ALA A 13 4.56 -8.36 -1.72
N PHE A 14 5.37 -7.34 -1.40
CA PHE A 14 6.11 -6.55 -2.38
C PHE A 14 7.01 -7.42 -3.29
N GLN A 15 7.74 -8.37 -2.72
CA GLN A 15 8.63 -9.27 -3.50
C GLN A 15 7.84 -10.17 -4.46
N VAL A 16 6.70 -10.70 -4.01
CA VAL A 16 5.79 -11.49 -4.86
C VAL A 16 5.24 -10.64 -6.00
N CYS A 17 4.78 -9.41 -5.71
CA CYS A 17 4.30 -8.48 -6.73
C CYS A 17 5.37 -8.17 -7.77
N ARG A 18 6.58 -7.84 -7.31
CA ARG A 18 7.70 -7.45 -8.17
C ARG A 18 8.15 -8.59 -9.08
N SER A 19 8.11 -9.81 -8.58
CA SER A 19 8.45 -11.02 -9.36
C SER A 19 7.36 -11.39 -10.36
N ALA A 20 6.09 -11.25 -9.99
CA ALA A 20 4.96 -11.56 -10.86
C ALA A 20 4.76 -10.51 -11.97
N TYR A 21 5.08 -9.24 -11.69
CA TYR A 21 4.87 -8.11 -12.60
C TYR A 21 6.17 -7.29 -12.78
N PRO A 22 7.23 -7.87 -13.39
CA PRO A 22 8.54 -7.22 -13.50
C PRO A 22 8.51 -5.95 -14.36
N ASP A 23 7.59 -5.88 -15.32
CA ASP A 23 7.45 -4.75 -16.25
C ASP A 23 6.50 -3.67 -15.77
N ALA A 24 5.77 -3.91 -14.66
CA ALA A 24 4.91 -2.90 -14.10
C ALA A 24 5.72 -1.67 -13.64
N ARG A 25 5.23 -0.49 -14.01
CA ARG A 25 5.82 0.80 -13.67
C ARG A 25 4.90 1.68 -12.82
N HIS A 26 3.61 1.35 -12.77
CA HIS A 26 2.60 2.02 -11.95
C HIS A 26 1.75 0.97 -11.24
N TRP A 27 1.73 1.02 -9.91
CA TRP A 27 0.94 0.14 -9.05
C TRP A 27 -0.23 0.87 -8.41
N LEU A 28 -1.40 0.22 -8.40
CA LEU A 28 -2.54 0.63 -7.59
C LEU A 28 -2.55 -0.21 -6.31
N VAL A 29 -2.49 0.47 -5.17
CA VAL A 29 -2.52 -0.15 -3.84
C VAL A 29 -3.82 0.23 -3.14
N LEU A 30 -4.60 -0.76 -2.72
CA LEU A 30 -5.86 -0.55 -2.02
C LEU A 30 -5.70 -0.95 -0.55
N CYS A 31 -5.69 0.03 0.34
CA CYS A 31 -5.56 -0.19 1.78
C CYS A 31 -6.93 -0.16 2.47
N GLY A 32 -7.30 -1.28 3.10
CA GLY A 32 -8.41 -1.31 4.05
C GLY A 32 -8.08 -0.59 5.36
N HIS A 33 -9.02 -0.62 6.30
CA HIS A 33 -8.88 0.06 7.60
C HIS A 33 -8.29 -0.85 8.72
N GLY A 34 -7.92 -2.10 8.40
CA GLY A 34 -7.33 -3.05 9.36
C GLY A 34 -5.81 -3.18 9.25
N ASN A 35 -5.24 -4.15 9.96
CA ASN A 35 -3.80 -4.48 9.90
C ASN A 35 -3.34 -4.83 8.48
N ASN A 36 -4.20 -5.48 7.72
CA ASN A 36 -4.01 -5.75 6.29
C ASN A 36 -3.82 -4.45 5.47
N GLY A 37 -4.53 -3.37 5.81
CA GLY A 37 -4.30 -2.06 5.20
C GLY A 37 -2.92 -1.49 5.55
N GLY A 38 -2.43 -1.79 6.75
CA GLY A 38 -1.06 -1.54 7.18
C GLY A 38 -0.02 -2.14 6.24
N ASP A 39 -0.18 -3.42 5.88
CA ASP A 39 0.71 -4.12 4.93
C ASP A 39 0.72 -3.41 3.57
N GLY A 40 -0.43 -2.92 3.10
CA GLY A 40 -0.56 -2.15 1.86
C GLY A 40 0.30 -0.88 1.86
N TYR A 41 0.33 -0.11 2.96
CA TYR A 41 1.22 1.05 3.06
C TYR A 41 2.70 0.67 2.99
N VAL A 42 3.07 -0.47 3.58
CA VAL A 42 4.44 -0.99 3.49
C VAL A 42 4.79 -1.33 2.04
N VAL A 43 3.90 -2.04 1.33
CA VAL A 43 4.08 -2.38 -0.09
C VAL A 43 4.24 -1.12 -0.94
N ALA A 44 3.36 -0.12 -0.76
CA ALA A 44 3.41 1.14 -1.48
C ALA A 44 4.73 1.88 -1.27
N ARG A 45 5.19 1.98 -0.01
CA ARG A 45 6.46 2.60 0.34
C ARG A 45 7.65 1.90 -0.32
N LEU A 46 7.67 0.57 -0.31
CA LEU A 46 8.73 -0.22 -0.93
C LEU A 46 8.73 -0.08 -2.46
N ALA A 47 7.55 -0.10 -3.09
CA ALA A 47 7.40 0.12 -4.52
C ALA A 47 7.91 1.51 -4.95
N LYS A 48 7.50 2.56 -4.24
CA LYS A 48 7.99 3.93 -4.48
C LYS A 48 9.51 4.03 -4.31
N ALA A 49 10.07 3.38 -3.29
CA ALA A 49 11.52 3.41 -3.03
C ALA A 49 12.36 2.81 -4.17
N VAL A 50 11.80 1.89 -4.97
CA VAL A 50 12.46 1.32 -6.16
C VAL A 50 12.04 2.00 -7.48
N GLY A 51 11.37 3.15 -7.40
CA GLY A 51 10.99 3.96 -8.56
C GLY A 51 9.72 3.52 -9.28
N ILE A 52 8.89 2.68 -8.67
CA ILE A 52 7.56 2.37 -9.20
C ILE A 52 6.60 3.50 -8.79
N GLU A 53 5.83 4.00 -9.74
CA GLU A 53 4.75 4.96 -9.46
C GLU A 53 3.64 4.25 -8.67
N VAL A 54 3.09 4.92 -7.66
CA VAL A 54 2.07 4.31 -6.79
C VAL A 54 0.89 5.25 -6.64
N THR A 55 -0.28 4.76 -7.00
CA THR A 55 -1.56 5.31 -6.57
C THR A 55 -2.05 4.50 -5.39
N LEU A 56 -2.16 5.11 -4.21
CA LEU A 56 -2.69 4.44 -3.02
C LEU A 56 -4.09 4.97 -2.69
N LEU A 57 -5.07 4.06 -2.61
CA LEU A 57 -6.43 4.37 -2.18
C LEU A 57 -6.70 3.80 -0.81
N THR A 58 -7.49 4.53 -0.01
CA THR A 58 -7.99 4.01 1.26
C THR A 58 -9.51 3.97 1.28
N GLN A 59 -10.06 2.95 1.93
CA GLN A 59 -11.47 2.97 2.32
C GLN A 59 -11.64 3.83 3.57
N GLU A 60 -12.57 4.78 3.52
CA GLU A 60 -12.98 5.53 4.71
C GLU A 60 -13.68 4.62 5.71
N SER A 61 -13.42 4.86 7.00
CA SER A 61 -14.07 4.16 8.10
C SER A 61 -14.06 5.06 9.33
N ASP A 62 -15.17 5.04 10.07
CA ASP A 62 -15.34 5.80 11.31
C ASP A 62 -14.57 5.21 12.50
N LYS A 63 -14.02 4.00 12.34
CA LYS A 63 -13.18 3.37 13.35
C LYS A 63 -11.78 4.03 13.35
N PRO A 64 -11.03 3.92 14.45
CA PRO A 64 -9.61 4.26 14.44
C PRO A 64 -8.78 3.16 13.79
N LEU A 65 -7.73 3.55 13.08
CA LEU A 65 -6.73 2.62 12.56
C LEU A 65 -6.01 1.90 13.73
N PRO A 66 -5.69 0.61 13.58
CA PRO A 66 -4.73 -0.05 14.46
C PRO A 66 -3.40 0.72 14.52
N GLU A 67 -2.72 0.68 15.66
CA GLU A 67 -1.49 1.45 15.90
C GLU A 67 -0.42 1.16 14.83
N GLU A 68 -0.24 -0.12 14.49
CA GLU A 68 0.74 -0.57 13.50
C GLU A 68 0.40 -0.07 12.10
N ALA A 69 -0.89 -0.09 11.74
CA ALA A 69 -1.36 0.42 10.46
C ALA A 69 -1.22 1.95 10.38
N ALA A 70 -1.41 2.65 11.50
CA ALA A 70 -1.17 4.08 11.60
C ALA A 70 0.32 4.42 11.40
N LEU A 71 1.23 3.66 12.02
CA LEU A 71 2.68 3.80 11.82
C LEU A 71 3.10 3.52 10.37
N ALA A 72 2.52 2.50 9.73
CA ALA A 72 2.78 2.20 8.32
C ALA A 72 2.27 3.31 7.39
N ARG A 73 1.07 3.85 7.68
CA ARG A 73 0.50 5.00 6.98
C ARG A 73 1.38 6.24 7.11
N GLU A 74 1.86 6.53 8.31
CA GLU A 74 2.77 7.66 8.54
C GLU A 74 4.09 7.48 7.78
N ALA A 75 4.66 6.27 7.80
CA ALA A 75 5.86 5.96 7.04
C ALA A 75 5.67 6.13 5.52
N TRP A 76 4.48 5.84 4.99
CA TRP A 76 4.13 6.10 3.60
C TRP A 76 4.10 7.60 3.28
N LEU A 77 3.42 8.38 4.12
CA LEU A 77 3.34 9.84 3.96
C LEU A 77 4.72 10.51 4.06
N ASN A 78 5.55 10.09 5.02
CA ASN A 78 6.92 10.57 5.21
C ASN A 78 7.85 10.22 4.03
N ALA A 79 7.51 9.18 3.25
CA ALA A 79 8.21 8.84 2.01
C ALA A 79 7.74 9.69 0.80
N GLY A 80 6.92 10.72 1.03
CA GLY A 80 6.31 11.53 -0.03
C GLY A 80 5.20 10.80 -0.77
N GLY A 81 4.55 9.86 -0.11
CA GLY A 81 3.37 9.16 -0.61
C GLY A 81 2.11 10.00 -0.45
N GLU A 82 1.15 9.82 -1.37
CA GLU A 82 -0.17 10.42 -1.29
C GLU A 82 -1.22 9.35 -1.00
N ILE A 83 -2.33 9.76 -0.38
CA ILE A 83 -3.46 8.89 -0.09
C ILE A 83 -4.69 9.50 -0.77
N HIS A 84 -5.31 8.75 -1.65
CA HIS A 84 -6.53 9.18 -2.34
C HIS A 84 -7.76 8.46 -1.78
N ALA A 85 -8.90 9.14 -1.89
CA ALA A 85 -10.20 8.52 -1.60
C ALA A 85 -10.54 7.45 -2.65
N SER A 86 -11.41 6.51 -2.28
CA SER A 86 -11.80 5.39 -3.15
C SER A 86 -12.61 5.80 -4.38
N ASN A 87 -13.09 7.04 -4.44
CA ASN A 87 -13.96 7.57 -5.50
C ASN A 87 -13.20 8.30 -6.62
N ILE A 88 -11.87 8.24 -6.66
CA ILE A 88 -11.11 8.86 -7.76
C ILE A 88 -11.23 8.06 -9.06
N VAL A 89 -11.09 8.75 -10.19
CA VAL A 89 -10.92 8.10 -11.50
C VAL A 89 -9.53 7.47 -11.53
N TRP A 90 -9.48 6.18 -11.82
CA TRP A 90 -8.22 5.43 -11.85
C TRP A 90 -7.40 5.81 -13.10
N PRO A 91 -6.09 6.05 -12.98
CA PRO A 91 -5.25 6.33 -14.14
C PRO A 91 -5.25 5.16 -15.13
N GLU A 92 -5.39 5.46 -16.44
CA GLU A 92 -5.41 4.46 -17.52
C GLU A 92 -4.09 3.69 -17.64
N THR A 93 -3.01 4.19 -17.04
CA THR A 93 -1.65 3.62 -17.07
C THR A 93 -1.40 2.57 -15.99
N ILE A 94 -2.39 2.19 -15.17
CA ILE A 94 -2.20 1.17 -14.13
C ILE A 94 -2.04 -0.20 -14.78
N VAL A 95 -0.83 -0.78 -14.70
CA VAL A 95 -0.51 -2.08 -15.35
C VAL A 95 -0.55 -3.26 -14.38
N SER A 96 -0.70 -3.06 -13.07
CA SER A 96 -0.87 -4.17 -12.13
C SER A 96 -1.50 -3.77 -10.79
N MET A 97 -2.39 -4.64 -10.31
CA MET A 97 -3.18 -4.55 -9.08
C MET A 97 -2.67 -5.58 -8.08
N ILE A 98 -2.37 -5.21 -6.82
CA ILE A 98 -2.31 -6.15 -5.66
C ILE A 98 -2.93 -5.53 -4.38
N ILE A 99 -3.52 -6.46 -3.61
CA ILE A 99 -4.59 -6.48 -2.59
C ILE A 99 -4.09 -6.26 -1.15
N THR A 100 -4.97 -5.81 -0.23
CA THR A 100 -5.31 -6.60 1.00
C THR A 100 -6.66 -6.23 1.67
N TYR A 101 -7.62 -7.18 1.54
CA TYR A 101 -8.92 -7.44 2.18
C TYR A 101 -9.68 -6.34 2.95
N ILE A 102 -10.95 -6.13 2.55
CA ILE A 102 -12.05 -5.65 3.42
C ILE A 102 -12.25 -6.64 4.56
#